data_AF-Q45SS0-F1
#
_entry.id   AF-Q45SS0-F1
#
_cell.length_a   1.000
_cell.length_b   1.000
_cell.length_c   1.000
_cell.angle_alpha   90.00
_cell.angle_beta   90.00
_cell.angle_gamma   90.00
#
_symmetry.space_group_name_H-M   'P 1'
#
loop_
_entity.id
_entity.type
_entity.pdbx_description
1 polymer ?
#
loop_
_entity_poly.entity_id
_entity_poly.type
_entity_poly.pdbx_seq_one_letter_code
_entity_poly.pdbx_strand_id
1 'polypeptide(L)'
;ITTLAPKADGSDKDAIAEQLETLTKNQLKGLGDGKYVDFKITYGAKAEVPAASLSADDIQKYADQINASEKILVEVAAGSEAGIAKFDSVNNKVIAGEAPLKVKDAVKATVTTNGSNKKVLTISAAAGLS
;
A
#
# COMPACT_ATOMS: atom_id res chain seq x y z
N ILE A 1 -2.82 -1.01 -37.05
CA ILE A 1 -2.44 -0.73 -35.65
C ILE A 1 -3.06 -1.83 -34.81
N THR A 2 -2.24 -2.70 -34.22
CA THR A 2 -2.70 -3.76 -33.31
C THR A 2 -2.53 -3.28 -31.88
N THR A 3 -3.55 -3.46 -31.04
CA THR A 3 -3.48 -3.14 -29.61
C THR A 3 -3.44 -4.44 -28.83
N LEU A 4 -2.48 -4.57 -27.92
CA LEU A 4 -2.32 -5.70 -27.03
C LEU A 4 -2.47 -5.20 -25.60
N ALA A 5 -3.42 -5.79 -24.86
CA ALA A 5 -3.66 -5.49 -23.45
C ALA A 5 -4.14 -6.75 -22.75
N PRO A 6 -3.59 -7.08 -21.56
CA PRO A 6 -4.12 -8.16 -20.75
C PRO A 6 -5.52 -7.82 -20.25
N LYS A 7 -6.29 -8.86 -19.89
CA LYS A 7 -7.52 -8.74 -19.12
C LYS A 7 -7.26 -7.95 -17.85
N ALA A 8 -8.33 -7.34 -17.32
CA ALA A 8 -8.28 -6.53 -16.11
C ALA A 8 -7.74 -7.31 -14.88
N ASP A 9 -7.96 -8.62 -14.84
CA ASP A 9 -7.49 -9.52 -13.79
C ASP A 9 -6.02 -9.96 -13.98
N GLY A 10 -5.40 -9.66 -15.12
CA GLY A 10 -4.03 -10.04 -15.45
C GLY A 10 -3.82 -11.54 -15.69
N SER A 11 -4.90 -12.31 -15.83
CA SER A 11 -4.87 -13.77 -16.00
C SER A 11 -4.17 -14.25 -17.27
N ASP A 12 -4.01 -13.38 -18.25
CA ASP A 12 -3.51 -13.69 -19.59
C ASP A 12 -2.24 -12.90 -19.97
N LYS A 13 -1.52 -12.35 -18.99
CA LYS A 13 -0.31 -11.55 -19.22
C LYS A 13 0.74 -12.29 -20.06
N ASP A 14 0.99 -13.56 -19.75
CA ASP A 14 1.99 -14.37 -20.46
C ASP A 14 1.56 -14.62 -21.91
N ALA A 15 0.26 -14.93 -22.13
CA ALA A 15 -0.28 -15.10 -23.47
C ALA A 15 -0.21 -13.81 -24.31
N ILE A 16 -0.47 -12.64 -23.70
CA ILE A 16 -0.32 -11.35 -24.38
C ILE A 16 1.15 -11.03 -24.69
N ALA A 17 2.09 -11.43 -23.82
CA ALA A 17 3.53 -11.27 -24.07
C ALA A 17 4.00 -12.15 -25.24
N GLU A 18 3.55 -13.41 -25.30
CA GLU A 18 3.81 -14.31 -26.43
C GLU A 18 3.21 -13.78 -27.74
N GLN A 19 2.01 -13.17 -27.68
CA GLN A 19 1.41 -12.51 -28.83
C GLN A 19 2.25 -11.32 -29.30
N LEU A 20 2.79 -10.51 -28.39
CA LEU A 20 3.68 -9.40 -28.75
C LEU A 20 4.96 -9.89 -29.43
N GLU A 21 5.59 -10.96 -28.91
CA GLU A 21 6.75 -11.58 -29.54
C GLU A 21 6.39 -12.06 -30.96
N THR A 22 5.31 -12.83 -31.09
CA THR A 22 4.87 -13.40 -32.37
C THR A 22 4.60 -12.31 -33.41
N LEU A 23 3.99 -11.21 -33.00
CA LEU A 23 3.63 -10.10 -33.88
C LEU A 23 4.87 -9.37 -34.43
N THR A 24 5.94 -9.29 -33.63
CA THR A 24 7.07 -8.37 -33.90
C THR A 24 8.33 -9.09 -34.36
N LYS A 25 8.53 -10.36 -33.98
CA LYS A 25 9.77 -11.12 -34.21
C LYS A 25 10.21 -11.18 -35.67
N ASN A 26 9.27 -11.44 -36.59
CA ASN A 26 9.58 -11.54 -38.02
C ASN A 26 9.86 -10.15 -38.64
N GLN A 27 9.14 -9.11 -38.18
CA GLN A 27 9.34 -7.75 -38.67
C GLN A 27 10.66 -7.15 -38.18
N LEU A 28 11.04 -7.41 -36.93
CA LEU A 28 12.29 -6.93 -36.35
C LEU A 28 13.52 -7.69 -36.88
N LYS A 29 13.41 -9.01 -37.14
CA LYS A 29 14.52 -9.84 -37.64
C LYS A 29 14.93 -9.51 -39.09
N GLY A 30 13.97 -9.06 -39.90
CA GLY A 30 14.18 -8.69 -41.31
C GLY A 30 13.96 -7.21 -41.57
N LEU A 31 14.18 -6.37 -40.56
CA LEU A 31 13.88 -4.94 -40.67
C LEU A 31 14.79 -4.32 -41.73
N GLY A 32 14.19 -3.92 -42.85
CA GLY A 32 14.91 -3.32 -43.97
C GLY A 32 15.59 -2.01 -43.58
N ASP A 33 16.64 -1.66 -44.31
CA ASP A 33 17.43 -0.46 -44.02
C ASP A 33 16.55 0.81 -44.03
N GLY A 34 16.66 1.61 -42.97
CA GLY A 34 15.83 2.81 -42.75
C GLY A 34 14.36 2.56 -42.37
N LYS A 35 13.94 1.32 -42.08
CA LYS A 35 12.59 1.01 -41.56
C LYS A 35 12.56 1.01 -40.03
N TYR A 36 11.37 1.23 -39.45
CA TYR A 36 11.15 1.22 -38.01
C TYR A 36 9.84 0.50 -37.64
N VAL A 37 9.78 0.03 -36.39
CA VAL A 37 8.57 -0.50 -35.75
C VAL A 37 8.30 0.38 -34.53
N ASP A 38 7.16 1.08 -34.55
CA ASP A 38 6.78 1.97 -33.46
C ASP A 38 5.88 1.25 -32.45
N PHE A 39 6.26 1.35 -31.18
CA PHE A 39 5.45 0.90 -30.06
C PHE A 39 4.92 2.10 -29.29
N LYS A 40 3.62 2.37 -29.43
CA LYS A 40 2.93 3.31 -28.54
C LYS A 40 2.55 2.59 -27.26
N ILE A 41 3.45 2.61 -26.28
CA ILE A 41 3.25 1.93 -25.00
C ILE A 41 2.49 2.86 -24.05
N THR A 42 1.29 2.44 -23.66
CA THR A 42 0.58 3.07 -22.53
C THR A 42 0.89 2.27 -21.29
N TYR A 43 1.80 2.77 -20.45
CA TYR A 43 2.04 2.25 -19.12
C TYR A 43 1.36 3.19 -18.12
N GLY A 44 0.49 2.64 -17.27
CA GLY A 44 -0.24 3.43 -16.30
C GLY A 44 0.49 3.50 -14.98
N ALA A 45 0.90 4.69 -14.56
CA ALA A 45 0.71 5.09 -13.17
C ALA A 45 -0.80 5.31 -12.94
N LYS A 46 -1.57 4.21 -12.85
CA LYS A 46 -3.00 4.22 -12.47
C LYS A 46 -3.09 3.78 -11.01
N ALA A 47 -4.00 4.38 -10.24
CA ALA A 47 -4.30 4.04 -8.85
C ALA A 47 -4.61 2.54 -8.59
N GLU A 48 -4.81 1.76 -9.64
CA GLU A 48 -5.15 0.33 -9.60
C GLU A 48 -3.97 -0.61 -9.90
N VAL A 49 -2.80 -0.09 -10.30
CA VAL A 49 -1.58 -0.87 -10.51
C VAL A 49 -0.69 -0.68 -9.28
N PRO A 50 -0.42 -1.73 -8.48
CA PRO A 50 0.52 -1.62 -7.35
C PRO A 50 1.83 -1.00 -7.85
N ALA A 51 2.44 -0.10 -7.07
CA ALA A 51 3.76 0.42 -7.40
C ALA A 51 4.67 -0.76 -7.76
N ALA A 52 5.44 -0.67 -8.86
CA ALA A 52 6.16 -1.82 -9.41
C ALA A 52 7.12 -2.51 -8.41
N SER A 53 7.44 -1.85 -7.29
CA SER A 53 8.27 -2.34 -6.20
C SER A 53 7.49 -2.90 -5.00
N LEU A 54 6.15 -2.92 -5.02
CA LEU A 54 5.30 -3.39 -3.93
C LEU A 54 4.69 -4.74 -4.28
N SER A 55 5.24 -5.79 -3.69
CA SER A 55 4.69 -7.14 -3.69
C SER A 55 3.54 -7.27 -2.67
N ALA A 56 2.81 -8.39 -2.72
CA ALA A 56 1.83 -8.74 -1.70
C ALA A 56 2.45 -8.86 -0.30
N ASP A 57 3.71 -9.30 -0.23
CA ASP A 57 4.46 -9.44 1.03
C ASP A 57 4.80 -8.07 1.63
N ASP A 58 5.08 -7.06 0.80
CA ASP A 58 5.34 -5.70 1.27
C ASP A 58 4.12 -5.08 1.96
N ILE A 59 2.91 -5.38 1.46
CA ILE A 59 1.66 -4.89 2.05
C ILE A 59 1.43 -5.49 3.44
N GLN A 60 1.71 -6.78 3.62
CA GLN A 60 1.64 -7.41 4.93
C GLN A 60 2.69 -6.85 5.88
N LYS A 61 3.93 -6.69 5.39
CA LYS A 61 5.03 -6.12 6.16
C LYS A 61 4.70 -4.71 6.68
N TYR A 62 4.05 -3.86 5.86
CA TYR A 62 3.61 -2.54 6.33
C TYR A 62 2.53 -2.62 7.41
N ALA A 63 1.58 -3.54 7.30
CA ALA A 63 0.59 -3.75 8.34
C ALA A 63 1.25 -4.16 9.67
N ASP A 64 2.19 -5.10 9.60
CA ASP A 64 2.91 -5.59 10.77
C ASP A 64 3.76 -4.47 11.40
N GLN A 65 4.43 -3.66 10.58
CA GLN A 65 5.19 -2.50 11.04
C GLN A 65 4.32 -1.44 11.74
N ILE A 66 3.11 -1.18 11.22
CA ILE A 66 2.17 -0.25 11.87
C ILE A 66 1.70 -0.84 13.21
N ASN A 67 1.28 -2.09 13.22
CA ASN A 67 0.73 -2.76 14.42
C ASN A 67 1.79 -3.00 15.50
N ALA A 68 3.07 -3.07 15.15
CA ALA A 68 4.19 -3.20 16.08
C ALA A 68 4.89 -1.86 16.37
N SER A 69 4.40 -0.74 15.86
CA SER A 69 5.10 0.53 15.96
C SER A 69 5.10 1.07 17.39
N GLU A 70 6.30 1.14 17.96
CA GLU A 70 6.57 1.76 19.28
C GLU A 70 6.74 3.29 19.19
N LYS A 71 6.51 3.89 18.02
CA LYS A 71 6.63 5.33 17.82
C LYS A 71 5.59 6.06 18.68
N ILE A 72 6.06 6.94 19.54
CA ILE A 72 5.22 7.80 20.38
C ILE A 72 4.62 8.91 19.53
N LEU A 73 3.30 9.09 19.65
CA LEU A 73 2.53 10.18 19.04
C LEU A 73 2.28 11.31 20.04
N VAL A 74 1.99 10.96 21.30
CA VAL A 74 1.74 11.91 22.38
C VAL A 74 2.37 11.37 23.66
N GLU A 75 3.23 12.17 24.28
CA GLU A 75 3.85 11.84 25.57
C GLU A 75 2.86 11.97 26.73
N VAL A 76 3.23 11.44 27.89
CA VAL A 76 2.49 11.70 29.14
C VAL A 76 2.65 13.17 29.55
N ALA A 77 1.59 13.79 30.06
CA ALA A 77 1.64 15.17 30.57
C ALA A 77 2.71 15.31 31.68
N ALA A 78 3.56 16.34 31.58
CA ALA A 78 4.67 16.55 32.50
C ALA A 78 4.86 18.03 32.82
N GLY A 79 4.70 18.41 34.09
CA GLY A 79 4.84 19.81 34.52
C GLY A 79 3.88 20.73 33.79
N SER A 80 4.42 21.65 32.99
CA SER A 80 3.66 22.57 32.13
C SER A 80 3.42 22.04 30.70
N GLU A 81 3.97 20.88 30.33
CA GLU A 81 3.82 20.28 29.01
C GLU A 81 2.50 19.49 28.90
N ALA A 82 1.73 19.78 27.86
CA ALA A 82 0.49 19.06 27.57
C ALA A 82 0.78 17.64 27.06
N GLY A 83 -0.06 16.67 27.43
CA GLY A 83 0.10 15.27 27.05
C GLY A 83 -1.05 14.39 27.55
N ILE A 84 -0.84 13.07 27.54
CA ILE A 84 -1.81 12.11 28.06
C ILE A 84 -1.99 12.33 29.57
N ALA A 85 -3.24 12.51 29.98
CA ALA A 85 -3.65 12.73 31.36
C ALA A 85 -4.88 11.87 31.68
N LYS A 86 -5.06 11.54 32.97
CA LYS A 86 -6.26 10.88 33.47
C LYS A 86 -6.90 11.68 34.59
N PHE A 87 -8.20 11.57 34.71
CA PHE A 87 -8.94 12.18 35.80
C PHE A 87 -8.95 11.23 37.01
N ASP A 88 -8.34 11.67 38.10
CA ASP A 88 -8.38 11.00 39.40
C ASP A 88 -9.67 11.42 40.12
N SER A 89 -10.70 10.58 40.02
CA SER A 89 -12.01 10.83 40.63
C SER A 89 -11.98 10.80 42.16
N VAL A 90 -11.02 10.10 42.78
CA VAL A 90 -10.88 10.02 44.23
C VAL A 90 -10.42 11.37 44.79
N ASN A 91 -9.46 12.00 44.12
CA ASN A 91 -8.88 13.28 44.53
C ASN A 91 -9.41 14.49 43.74
N ASN A 92 -10.41 14.28 42.87
CA ASN A 92 -11.05 15.29 42.02
C ASN A 92 -10.04 16.18 41.25
N LYS A 93 -9.02 15.57 40.65
CA LYS A 93 -7.95 16.30 39.94
C LYS A 93 -7.49 15.56 38.68
N VAL A 94 -6.94 16.31 37.72
CA VAL A 94 -6.26 15.73 36.57
C VAL A 94 -4.82 15.38 36.96
N ILE A 95 -4.39 14.16 36.65
CA ILE A 95 -3.03 13.68 36.88
C ILE A 95 -2.43 13.13 35.58
N ALA A 96 -1.12 12.97 35.55
CA ALA A 96 -0.42 12.33 34.44
C ALA A 96 -1.02 10.95 34.11
N GLY A 97 -1.15 10.66 32.82
CA GLY A 97 -1.57 9.34 32.32
C GLY A 97 -0.54 8.25 32.62
N GLU A 98 -0.92 7.00 32.42
CA GLU A 98 -0.08 5.85 32.77
C GLU A 98 0.99 5.53 31.72
N ALA A 99 0.72 5.86 30.45
CA ALA A 99 1.60 5.58 29.34
C ALA A 99 1.42 6.62 28.21
N PRO A 100 2.46 6.85 27.39
CA PRO A 100 2.34 7.65 26.18
C PRO A 100 1.46 6.93 25.15
N LEU A 101 0.81 7.70 24.27
CA LEU A 101 0.06 7.16 23.14
C LEU A 101 1.03 6.82 22.01
N LYS A 102 1.12 5.54 21.63
CA LYS A 102 1.92 5.09 20.48
C LYS A 102 1.05 4.83 19.26
N VAL A 103 1.69 4.72 18.09
CA VAL A 103 1.00 4.42 16.82
C VAL A 103 0.14 3.15 16.93
N LYS A 104 0.67 2.07 17.52
CA LYS A 104 -0.07 0.81 17.71
C LYS A 104 -1.29 0.93 18.63
N ASP A 105 -1.30 1.92 19.51
CA ASP A 105 -2.42 2.18 20.42
C ASP A 105 -3.47 3.06 19.74
N ALA A 106 -3.06 3.87 18.75
CA ALA A 106 -3.92 4.79 18.00
C ALA A 106 -4.68 4.10 16.85
N VAL A 107 -4.02 3.21 16.13
CA VAL A 107 -4.55 2.63 14.89
C VAL A 107 -4.32 1.13 14.82
N LYS A 108 -5.17 0.46 14.03
CA LYS A 108 -5.02 -0.93 13.63
C LYS A 108 -4.97 -1.03 12.11
N ALA A 109 -3.91 -1.65 11.62
CA ALA A 109 -3.75 -1.98 10.21
C ALA A 109 -4.25 -3.41 9.94
N THR A 110 -5.08 -3.57 8.92
CA THR A 110 -5.62 -4.87 8.48
C THR A 110 -5.39 -5.05 6.99
N VAL A 111 -5.06 -6.28 6.60
CA VAL A 111 -4.87 -6.64 5.18
C VAL A 111 -6.00 -7.56 4.77
N THR A 112 -6.71 -7.17 3.72
CA THR A 112 -7.76 -7.99 3.10
C THR A 112 -7.41 -8.24 1.64
N THR A 113 -8.03 -9.26 1.04
CA THR A 113 -7.99 -9.47 -0.41
C THR A 113 -9.33 -9.03 -0.98
N ASN A 114 -9.33 -8.12 -1.96
CA ASN A 114 -10.57 -7.67 -2.59
C ASN A 114 -11.05 -8.65 -3.69
N GLY A 115 -12.21 -8.39 -4.28
CA GLY A 115 -12.81 -9.23 -5.34
C GLY A 115 -11.99 -9.32 -6.64
N SER A 116 -10.91 -8.56 -6.78
CA SER A 116 -9.97 -8.61 -7.90
C SER A 116 -8.63 -9.26 -7.51
N ASN A 117 -8.60 -10.05 -6.42
CA ASN A 117 -7.40 -10.69 -5.86
C ASN A 117 -6.27 -9.72 -5.47
N LYS A 118 -6.56 -8.43 -5.27
CA LYS A 118 -5.57 -7.45 -4.82
C LYS A 118 -5.57 -7.41 -3.29
N LYS A 119 -4.38 -7.38 -2.71
CA LYS A 119 -4.20 -7.08 -1.28
C LYS A 119 -4.48 -5.61 -1.02
N VAL A 120 -5.27 -5.33 0.00
CA VAL A 120 -5.68 -3.98 0.41
C VAL A 120 -5.33 -3.79 1.89
N LEU A 121 -4.51 -2.79 2.16
CA LEU A 121 -4.22 -2.33 3.52
C LEU A 121 -5.28 -1.32 3.96
N THR A 122 -5.94 -1.57 5.08
CA THR A 122 -6.89 -0.65 5.70
C THR A 122 -6.38 -0.25 7.08
N ILE A 123 -6.27 1.05 7.32
CA ILE A 123 -5.92 1.62 8.63
C ILE A 123 -7.21 2.16 9.25
N SER A 124 -7.49 1.73 10.47
CA SER A 124 -8.68 2.12 11.24
C SER A 124 -8.28 2.50 12.66
N ALA A 125 -9.14 3.21 13.38
CA ALA A 125 -8.91 3.47 14.80
C ALA A 125 -8.78 2.15 15.59
N ALA A 126 -7.83 2.09 16.53
CA ALA A 126 -7.73 0.95 17.42
C ALA A 126 -8.97 0.86 18.33
N ALA A 127 -9.39 -0.36 18.65
CA ALA A 127 -10.51 -0.57 19.56
C ALA A 127 -10.15 -0.05 20.97
N GLY A 128 -10.98 0.80 21.56
CA GLY A 128 -10.78 1.33 22.92
C GLY A 128 -10.47 2.84 23.02
N LEU A 129 -10.42 3.56 21.91
CA LEU A 129 -10.25 5.04 21.87
C LEU A 129 -11.58 5.82 21.84
N SER A 130 -12.68 5.20 22.24
CA SER A 130 -14.01 5.83 22.29
C SER A 130 -14.25 6.58 23.60
#